data_AF-A0A1B7W1K9-F1
#
_entry.id   AF-A0A1B7W1K9-F1
#
_cell.length_a   1.000
_cell.length_b   1.000
_cell.length_c   1.000
_cell.angle_alpha   90.00
_cell.angle_beta   90.00
_cell.angle_gamma   90.00
#
_symmetry.space_group_name_H-M   'P 1'
#
loop_
_entity.id
_entity.type
_entity.pdbx_description
1 polymer ?
#
loop_
_entity_poly.entity_id
_entity_poly.type
_entity_poly.pdbx_seq_one_letter_code
_entity_poly.pdbx_strand_id
1 'polypeptide(L)'
;MSKSVKISNHLTQNSQEKENEEQVINQVRLLLKTLISQEEITIKEIIDCLYDVGSVNLVNQRFKFGTLNKTLKFITKMSKPAFKMLAWDWFKKNCPDLITKWLQGKVAFMRVEETQIAVMIENEDLSLVSVPQLPEENQIDQIKRLHLQVKMLTGILIITVTLFSGTLIWLSNSLDQSHLQPVKKLQNQIKNLESSTNN
;
A
#
# COMPACT_ATOMS: atom_id res chain seq x y z
N MET A 1 6.30 -56.47 19.30
CA MET A 1 6.74 -56.05 17.94
C MET A 1 5.74 -55.16 17.17
N SER A 2 4.57 -54.80 17.72
CA SER A 2 3.49 -54.13 16.93
C SER A 2 3.52 -52.59 16.89
N LYS A 3 4.41 -51.93 17.65
CA LYS A 3 4.46 -50.44 17.72
C LYS A 3 5.14 -49.80 16.51
N SER A 4 6.20 -50.41 15.96
CA SER A 4 6.97 -49.84 14.84
C SER A 4 6.17 -49.80 13.52
N VAL A 5 5.39 -50.84 13.24
CA VAL A 5 4.56 -50.93 12.02
C VAL A 5 3.44 -49.88 12.01
N LYS A 6 2.88 -49.56 13.18
CA LYS A 6 1.78 -48.58 13.29
C LYS A 6 2.25 -47.13 13.07
N ILE A 7 3.50 -46.83 13.46
CA ILE A 7 4.10 -45.49 13.30
C ILE A 7 4.44 -45.24 11.82
N SER A 8 4.98 -46.24 11.11
CA SER A 8 5.29 -46.11 9.68
C SER A 8 4.04 -45.84 8.84
N ASN A 9 2.93 -46.55 9.12
CA ASN A 9 1.69 -46.36 8.35
C ASN A 9 1.06 -44.98 8.57
N HIS A 10 1.12 -44.45 9.81
CA HIS A 10 0.60 -43.11 10.13
C HIS A 10 1.45 -41.99 9.51
N LEU A 11 2.78 -42.17 9.44
CA LEU A 11 3.67 -41.18 8.83
C LEU A 11 3.49 -41.11 7.31
N THR A 12 3.36 -42.26 6.64
CA THR A 12 3.09 -42.33 5.20
C THR A 12 1.71 -41.78 4.85
N GLN A 13 0.69 -42.08 5.68
CA GLN A 13 -0.67 -41.55 5.51
C GLN A 13 -0.71 -40.03 5.63
N ASN A 14 -0.03 -39.45 6.63
CA ASN A 14 0.05 -38.00 6.84
C ASN A 14 0.83 -37.30 5.71
N SER A 15 1.86 -37.95 5.14
CA SER A 15 2.58 -37.42 3.97
C SER A 15 1.71 -37.41 2.72
N GLN A 16 0.96 -38.48 2.47
CA GLN A 16 0.07 -38.59 1.31
C GLN A 16 -1.16 -37.67 1.45
N GLU A 17 -1.68 -37.49 2.66
CA GLU A 17 -2.75 -36.53 2.96
C GLU A 17 -2.30 -35.09 2.70
N LYS A 18 -1.08 -34.73 3.10
CA LYS A 18 -0.48 -33.42 2.79
C LYS A 18 -0.30 -33.17 1.29
N GLU A 19 0.17 -34.17 0.55
CA GLU A 19 0.34 -34.05 -0.91
C GLU A 19 -1.02 -33.85 -1.61
N ASN A 20 -2.03 -34.59 -1.18
CA ASN A 20 -3.40 -34.43 -1.68
C ASN A 20 -3.98 -33.05 -1.32
N GLU A 21 -3.75 -32.55 -0.09
CA GLU A 21 -4.15 -31.21 0.33
C GLU A 21 -3.49 -30.12 -0.53
N GLU A 22 -2.19 -30.22 -0.80
CA GLU A 22 -1.46 -29.28 -1.65
C GLU A 22 -2.00 -29.27 -3.08
N GLN A 23 -2.33 -30.44 -3.64
CA GLN A 23 -2.95 -30.53 -4.96
C GLN A 23 -4.31 -29.85 -5.00
N VAL A 24 -5.16 -30.07 -4.00
CA VAL A 24 -6.49 -29.42 -3.91
C VAL A 24 -6.36 -27.91 -3.76
N ILE A 25 -5.44 -27.43 -2.91
CA ILE A 25 -5.19 -26.00 -2.74
C ILE A 25 -4.66 -25.35 -4.03
N ASN A 26 -3.79 -26.04 -4.76
CA ASN A 26 -3.31 -25.60 -6.07
C ASN A 26 -4.43 -25.55 -7.11
N GLN A 27 -5.38 -26.49 -7.08
CA GLN A 27 -6.57 -26.45 -7.93
C GLN A 27 -7.47 -25.26 -7.60
N VAL A 28 -7.75 -24.99 -6.32
CA VAL A 28 -8.52 -23.82 -5.88
C VAL A 28 -7.86 -22.53 -6.39
N ARG A 29 -6.54 -22.43 -6.26
CA ARG A 29 -5.77 -21.30 -6.78
C ARG A 29 -5.94 -21.12 -8.28
N LEU A 30 -5.90 -22.20 -9.05
CA LEU A 30 -6.07 -22.17 -10.50
C LEU A 30 -7.47 -21.72 -10.89
N LEU A 31 -8.51 -22.29 -10.24
CA LEU A 31 -9.90 -21.89 -10.44
C LEU A 31 -10.09 -20.41 -10.18
N LEU A 32 -9.50 -19.89 -9.10
CA LEU A 32 -9.58 -18.49 -8.75
C LEU A 32 -8.86 -17.58 -9.75
N LYS A 33 -7.70 -17.99 -10.28
CA LYS A 33 -7.01 -17.26 -11.37
C LYS A 33 -7.88 -17.18 -12.62
N THR A 34 -8.53 -18.29 -12.98
CA THR A 34 -9.43 -18.37 -14.13
C THR A 34 -10.64 -17.46 -13.93
N LEU A 35 -11.29 -17.55 -12.77
CA LEU A 35 -12.44 -16.71 -12.40
C LEU A 35 -12.07 -15.22 -12.48
N ILE A 36 -10.95 -14.85 -11.86
CA ILE A 36 -10.50 -13.45 -11.85
C ILE A 36 -10.18 -12.93 -13.25
N SER A 37 -9.65 -13.78 -14.11
CA SER A 37 -9.32 -13.39 -15.49
C SER A 37 -10.56 -13.30 -16.38
N GLN A 38 -11.60 -14.09 -16.12
CA GLN A 38 -12.86 -14.07 -16.87
C GLN A 38 -13.78 -12.93 -16.42
N GLU A 39 -13.84 -12.68 -15.12
CA GLU A 39 -14.72 -11.67 -14.50
C GLU A 39 -14.03 -10.30 -14.35
N GLU A 40 -13.22 -9.90 -15.34
CA GLU A 40 -12.46 -8.65 -15.28
C GLU A 40 -13.35 -7.43 -15.09
N ILE A 41 -14.49 -7.36 -15.81
CA ILE A 41 -15.41 -6.22 -15.74
C ILE A 41 -16.00 -6.13 -14.33
N THR A 42 -16.55 -7.23 -13.82
CA THR A 42 -17.16 -7.31 -12.50
C THR A 42 -16.17 -6.92 -11.40
N ILE A 43 -14.93 -7.41 -11.47
CA ILE A 43 -13.90 -7.09 -10.48
C ILE A 43 -13.48 -5.62 -10.57
N LYS A 44 -13.34 -5.08 -11.78
CA LYS A 44 -13.05 -3.66 -11.97
C LYS A 44 -14.17 -2.77 -11.40
N GLU A 45 -15.43 -3.18 -11.48
CA GLU A 45 -16.55 -2.48 -10.85
C GLU A 45 -16.52 -2.59 -9.32
N ILE A 46 -16.21 -3.77 -8.77
CA ILE A 46 -16.00 -3.94 -7.32
C ILE A 46 -14.89 -2.99 -6.83
N ILE A 47 -13.76 -2.94 -7.54
CA ILE A 47 -12.65 -2.04 -7.23
C ILE A 47 -13.11 -0.57 -7.31
N ASP A 48 -13.94 -0.22 -8.29
CA ASP A 48 -14.49 1.12 -8.48
C ASP A 48 -15.36 1.56 -7.29
N CYS A 49 -16.28 0.69 -6.89
CA CYS A 49 -17.14 0.90 -5.71
C CYS A 49 -16.34 1.02 -4.42
N LEU A 50 -15.34 0.15 -4.23
CA LEU A 50 -14.45 0.19 -3.06
C LEU A 50 -13.65 1.50 -3.02
N TYR A 51 -13.19 1.97 -4.17
CA TYR A 51 -12.47 3.22 -4.27
C TYR A 51 -13.36 4.42 -3.93
N ASP A 52 -14.58 4.47 -4.46
CA ASP A 52 -15.49 5.59 -4.24
C ASP A 52 -15.87 5.73 -2.77
N VAL A 53 -16.22 4.62 -2.11
CA VAL A 53 -16.57 4.63 -0.68
C VAL A 53 -15.32 4.84 0.18
N GLY A 54 -14.23 4.13 -0.11
CA GLY A 54 -13.01 4.15 0.69
C GLY A 54 -12.30 5.51 0.65
N SER A 55 -12.19 6.11 -0.53
CA SER A 55 -11.51 7.40 -0.69
C SER A 55 -12.26 8.52 0.01
N VAL A 56 -13.58 8.61 -0.14
CA VAL A 56 -14.40 9.64 0.52
C VAL A 56 -14.38 9.46 2.04
N ASN A 57 -14.48 8.23 2.53
CA ASN A 57 -14.45 7.95 3.97
C ASN A 57 -13.09 8.30 4.58
N LEU A 58 -11.99 7.93 3.93
CA LEU A 58 -10.64 8.24 4.39
C LEU A 58 -10.39 9.75 4.43
N VAL A 59 -10.82 10.47 3.40
CA VAL A 59 -10.72 11.94 3.37
C VAL A 59 -11.51 12.58 4.51
N ASN A 60 -12.76 12.16 4.71
CA ASN A 60 -13.60 12.69 5.78
C ASN A 60 -13.05 12.37 7.18
N GLN A 61 -12.47 11.19 7.38
CA GLN A 61 -11.90 10.80 8.68
C GLN A 61 -10.59 11.54 8.98
N ARG A 62 -9.73 11.73 7.97
CA ARG A 62 -8.38 12.31 8.15
C ARG A 62 -8.37 13.84 8.09
N PHE A 63 -9.25 14.47 7.31
CA PHE A 63 -9.20 15.91 7.04
C PHE A 63 -10.53 16.60 7.40
N LYS A 64 -10.58 17.15 8.62
CA LYS A 64 -11.73 17.90 9.13
C LYS A 64 -11.80 19.34 8.62
N PHE A 65 -10.72 19.86 8.04
CA PHE A 65 -10.68 21.22 7.49
C PHE A 65 -11.41 21.28 6.13
N GLY A 66 -12.40 22.17 6.02
CA GLY A 66 -13.33 22.20 4.87
C GLY A 66 -12.69 22.46 3.50
N THR A 67 -11.65 23.29 3.43
CA THR A 67 -10.92 23.59 2.17
C THR A 67 -10.05 22.41 1.73
N LEU A 68 -9.31 21.80 2.66
CA LEU A 68 -8.50 20.60 2.41
C LEU A 68 -9.36 19.39 2.06
N ASN A 69 -10.56 19.26 2.65
CA ASN A 69 -11.51 18.21 2.30
C ASN A 69 -11.95 18.31 0.83
N LYS A 70 -12.22 19.52 0.33
CA LYS A 70 -12.61 19.74 -1.08
C LYS A 70 -11.48 19.42 -2.04
N THR A 71 -10.26 19.90 -1.78
CA THR A 71 -9.11 19.63 -2.66
C THR A 71 -8.78 18.14 -2.69
N LEU A 72 -8.82 17.47 -1.54
CA LEU A 72 -8.52 16.05 -1.46
C LEU A 72 -9.59 15.18 -2.13
N LYS A 73 -10.88 15.54 -2.01
CA LYS A 73 -11.96 14.91 -2.79
C LYS A 73 -11.81 15.09 -4.31
N PHE A 74 -11.22 16.19 -4.75
CA PHE A 74 -10.92 16.38 -6.16
C PHE A 74 -9.74 15.52 -6.60
N ILE A 75 -8.69 15.44 -5.77
CA ILE A 75 -7.54 14.57 -5.99
C ILE A 75 -7.98 13.11 -6.09
N THR A 76 -8.87 12.64 -5.20
CA THR A 76 -9.37 11.26 -5.28
C THR A 76 -10.11 10.98 -6.59
N LYS A 77 -10.89 11.93 -7.12
CA LYS A 77 -11.53 11.76 -8.43
C LYS A 77 -10.51 11.72 -9.57
N MET A 78 -9.50 12.58 -9.52
CA MET A 78 -8.45 12.65 -10.55
C MET A 78 -7.53 11.43 -10.56
N SER A 79 -7.25 10.83 -9.41
CA SER A 79 -6.43 9.62 -9.31
C SER A 79 -7.20 8.32 -9.57
N LYS A 80 -8.53 8.37 -9.73
CA LYS A 80 -9.40 7.20 -9.96
C LYS A 80 -8.96 6.30 -11.12
N PRO A 81 -8.70 6.80 -12.36
CA PRO A 81 -8.33 5.93 -13.48
C PRO A 81 -6.96 5.26 -13.27
N ALA A 82 -5.99 5.99 -12.71
CA ALA A 82 -4.67 5.45 -12.40
C ALA A 82 -4.77 4.37 -11.31
N PHE A 83 -5.53 4.64 -10.24
CA PHE A 83 -5.80 3.66 -9.20
C PHE A 83 -6.48 2.41 -9.77
N LYS A 84 -7.48 2.56 -10.65
CA LYS A 84 -8.18 1.43 -11.27
C LYS A 84 -7.23 0.50 -12.03
N MET A 85 -6.29 1.07 -12.80
CA MET A 85 -5.28 0.29 -13.52
C MET A 85 -4.32 -0.44 -12.57
N LEU A 86 -3.79 0.28 -11.58
CA LEU A 86 -2.86 -0.28 -10.59
C LEU A 86 -3.52 -1.36 -9.71
N ALA A 87 -4.74 -1.08 -9.24
CA ALA A 87 -5.52 -2.00 -8.43
C ALA A 87 -5.88 -3.26 -9.21
N TRP A 88 -6.20 -3.15 -10.50
CA TRP A 88 -6.43 -4.31 -11.37
C TRP A 88 -5.18 -5.18 -11.50
N ASP A 89 -4.03 -4.59 -11.84
CA ASP A 89 -2.78 -5.32 -11.97
C ASP A 89 -2.36 -5.97 -10.66
N TRP A 90 -2.55 -5.28 -9.54
CA TRP A 90 -2.28 -5.83 -8.21
C TRP A 90 -3.24 -6.97 -7.86
N PHE A 91 -4.53 -6.81 -8.13
CA PHE A 91 -5.56 -7.80 -7.84
C PHE A 91 -5.32 -9.08 -8.63
N LYS A 92 -5.07 -8.97 -9.94
CA LYS A 92 -4.78 -10.12 -10.80
C LYS A 92 -3.55 -10.91 -10.35
N LYS A 93 -2.50 -10.23 -9.85
CA LYS A 93 -1.25 -10.85 -9.41
C LYS A 93 -1.34 -11.47 -8.02
N ASN A 94 -2.01 -10.80 -7.08
CA ASN A 94 -1.92 -11.13 -5.65
C ASN A 94 -3.19 -11.75 -5.08
N CYS A 95 -4.37 -11.34 -5.57
CA CYS A 95 -5.64 -11.78 -5.01
C CYS A 95 -5.86 -13.30 -5.06
N PRO A 96 -5.51 -14.01 -6.16
CA PRO A 96 -5.63 -15.47 -6.19
C PRO A 96 -4.89 -16.14 -5.02
N ASP A 97 -3.68 -15.68 -4.73
CA ASP A 97 -2.82 -16.27 -3.72
C ASP A 97 -3.29 -15.88 -2.31
N LEU A 98 -3.73 -14.63 -2.12
CA LEU A 98 -4.25 -14.14 -0.84
C LEU A 98 -5.53 -14.88 -0.43
N ILE A 99 -6.49 -15.02 -1.34
CA ILE A 99 -7.73 -15.74 -1.05
C ILE A 99 -7.43 -17.22 -0.81
N THR A 100 -6.57 -17.83 -1.63
CA THR A 100 -6.21 -19.25 -1.45
C THR A 100 -5.57 -19.49 -0.07
N LYS A 101 -4.61 -18.65 0.33
CA LYS A 101 -3.98 -18.74 1.66
C LYS A 101 -4.97 -18.48 2.79
N TRP A 102 -5.88 -17.53 2.62
CA TRP A 102 -6.91 -17.26 3.61
C TRP A 102 -7.86 -18.45 3.77
N LEU A 103 -8.31 -19.05 2.66
CA LEU A 103 -9.13 -20.26 2.66
C LEU A 103 -8.38 -21.43 3.30
N GLN A 104 -7.12 -21.64 2.93
CA GLN A 104 -6.26 -22.66 3.53
C GLN A 104 -6.16 -22.46 5.05
N GLY A 105 -5.96 -21.24 5.53
CA GLY A 105 -5.91 -20.93 6.96
C GLY A 105 -7.25 -21.11 7.70
N LYS A 106 -8.37 -21.24 6.99
CA LYS A 106 -9.68 -21.57 7.57
C LYS A 106 -9.99 -23.06 7.55
N VAL A 107 -9.45 -23.80 6.58
CA VAL A 107 -9.70 -25.24 6.40
C VAL A 107 -8.63 -26.09 7.08
N ALA A 108 -7.40 -25.58 7.23
CA ALA A 108 -6.39 -26.18 8.07
C ALA A 108 -6.86 -26.08 9.53
N PHE A 109 -7.48 -27.15 10.02
CA PHE A 109 -7.72 -27.33 11.44
C PHE A 109 -6.41 -27.08 12.18
N MET A 110 -6.44 -26.31 13.27
CA MET A 110 -5.28 -26.11 14.13
C MET A 110 -4.74 -27.49 14.51
N ARG A 111 -3.71 -27.95 13.80
CA ARG A 111 -2.84 -28.99 14.30
C ARG A 111 -1.99 -28.24 15.32
N VAL A 112 -2.55 -28.10 16.52
CA VAL A 112 -1.83 -27.65 17.68
C VAL A 112 -0.66 -28.61 17.77
N GLU A 113 0.53 -28.17 17.37
CA GLU A 113 1.78 -28.82 17.74
C GLU A 113 1.96 -28.59 19.24
N GLU A 114 1.15 -29.29 20.00
CA GLU A 114 1.17 -29.42 21.45
C GLU A 114 2.32 -30.37 21.79
N THR A 115 3.54 -29.98 21.46
CA THR A 115 4.74 -30.74 21.83
C THR A 115 5.92 -29.80 21.80
N GLN A 116 6.10 -28.95 22.84
CA GLN A 116 7.41 -28.52 23.40
C GLN A 116 7.29 -27.76 24.77
N ILE A 117 6.20 -27.87 25.56
CA ILE A 117 6.15 -27.28 26.93
C ILE A 117 5.96 -28.34 28.03
N ALA A 118 6.45 -29.56 27.80
CA ALA A 118 6.39 -30.63 28.80
C ALA A 118 7.68 -31.45 28.91
N VAL A 119 8.86 -30.86 28.67
CA VAL A 119 10.14 -31.42 29.13
C VAL A 119 11.13 -30.27 29.37
N MET A 120 11.07 -29.65 30.54
CA MET A 120 12.17 -28.98 31.26
C MET A 120 11.56 -28.09 32.35
N ILE A 121 10.99 -28.72 33.36
CA ILE A 121 11.08 -28.22 34.73
C ILE A 121 12.08 -29.15 35.42
N GLU A 122 12.94 -28.55 36.25
CA GLU A 122 14.06 -29.14 36.99
C GLU A 122 15.42 -29.01 36.30
N ASN A 123 15.99 -27.80 36.39
CA ASN A 123 17.27 -27.59 37.07
C ASN A 123 17.46 -26.09 37.27
N GLU A 124 17.11 -25.67 38.47
CA GLU A 124 17.39 -24.38 39.06
C GLU A 124 18.86 -24.40 39.53
N ASP A 125 19.73 -23.60 38.93
CA ASP A 125 20.88 -23.05 39.66
C ASP A 125 21.23 -21.66 39.13
N LEU A 126 21.54 -20.78 40.08
CA LEU A 126 21.81 -19.36 39.95
C LEU A 126 22.91 -19.06 38.92
N SER A 127 22.68 -18.02 38.11
CA SER A 127 23.62 -16.89 38.03
C SER A 127 22.99 -15.67 37.35
N LEU A 128 22.90 -14.61 38.14
CA LEU A 128 22.57 -13.24 37.75
C LEU A 128 23.71 -12.62 36.92
N VAL A 129 23.33 -11.85 35.90
CA VAL A 129 24.06 -10.72 35.28
C VAL A 129 25.27 -11.04 34.38
N SER A 130 25.11 -10.83 33.07
CA SER A 130 26.02 -10.01 32.25
C SER A 130 25.52 -9.76 30.81
N VAL A 131 25.15 -8.49 30.55
CA VAL A 131 25.35 -7.69 29.31
C VAL A 131 24.70 -8.12 27.96
N PRO A 132 24.09 -7.18 27.18
CA PRO A 132 23.43 -7.49 25.90
C PRO A 132 24.42 -7.84 24.79
N GLN A 133 24.24 -8.99 24.14
CA GLN A 133 24.91 -9.31 22.88
C GLN A 133 24.23 -8.63 21.70
N LEU A 134 25.06 -7.91 20.95
CA LEU A 134 24.77 -7.13 19.76
C LEU A 134 24.45 -8.07 18.57
N PRO A 135 23.49 -7.72 17.68
CA PRO A 135 22.99 -8.66 16.65
C PRO A 135 23.95 -8.93 15.50
N GLU A 136 23.88 -10.17 15.01
CA GLU A 136 24.50 -10.72 13.79
C GLU A 136 24.63 -9.74 12.63
N GLU A 137 25.87 -9.64 12.14
CA GLU A 137 26.32 -8.93 10.94
C GLU A 137 25.50 -9.25 9.67
N ASN A 138 24.88 -10.43 9.58
CA ASN A 138 24.04 -10.83 8.44
C ASN A 138 22.71 -10.04 8.34
N GLN A 139 22.12 -9.62 9.47
CA GLN A 139 20.85 -8.88 9.45
C GLN A 139 21.04 -7.41 9.06
N ILE A 140 22.21 -6.83 9.34
CA ILE A 140 22.51 -5.41 9.07
C ILE A 140 22.50 -5.12 7.56
N ASP A 141 22.95 -6.07 6.74
CA ASP A 141 23.00 -5.90 5.28
C ASP A 141 21.64 -6.11 4.59
N GLN A 142 20.73 -6.86 5.22
CA GLN A 142 19.36 -7.02 4.73
C GLN A 142 18.51 -5.78 5.01
N ILE A 143 18.70 -5.15 6.18
CA ILE A 143 17.99 -3.92 6.56
C ILE A 143 18.43 -2.73 5.68
N LYS A 144 19.71 -2.67 5.28
CA LYS A 144 20.22 -1.63 4.36
C LYS A 144 19.58 -1.69 2.97
N ARG A 145 19.32 -2.89 2.44
CA ARG A 145 18.70 -3.07 1.11
C ARG A 145 17.26 -2.56 1.08
N LEU A 146 16.52 -2.75 2.18
CA LEU A 146 15.13 -2.30 2.31
C LEU A 146 15.03 -0.77 2.45
N HIS A 147 15.96 -0.15 3.19
CA HIS A 147 16.02 1.31 3.32
C HIS A 147 16.48 2.03 2.04
N LEU A 148 17.26 1.38 1.18
CA LEU A 148 17.77 2.00 -0.05
C LEU A 148 16.66 2.22 -1.09
N GLN A 149 15.72 1.27 -1.23
CA GLN A 149 14.61 1.40 -2.16
C GLN A 149 13.67 2.53 -1.77
N VAL A 150 13.39 2.68 -0.47
CA VAL A 150 12.54 3.77 0.03
C VAL A 150 13.25 5.13 -0.15
N LYS A 151 14.58 5.19 -0.02
CA LYS A 151 15.35 6.44 -0.17
C LYS A 151 15.39 6.97 -1.61
N MET A 152 15.45 6.09 -2.61
CA MET A 152 15.45 6.48 -4.03
C MET A 152 14.08 7.03 -4.48
N LEU A 153 12.99 6.39 -4.05
CA LEU A 153 11.62 6.86 -4.32
C LEU A 153 11.30 8.17 -3.59
N THR A 154 11.75 8.32 -2.34
CA THR A 154 11.58 9.55 -1.56
C THR A 154 12.33 10.73 -2.18
N GLY A 155 13.52 10.50 -2.76
CA GLY A 155 14.29 11.52 -3.47
C GLY A 155 13.57 12.07 -4.71
N ILE A 156 13.00 11.20 -5.54
CA ILE A 156 12.24 11.61 -6.74
C ILE A 156 10.95 12.38 -6.34
N LEU A 157 10.29 11.96 -5.26
CA LEU A 157 9.11 12.65 -4.74
C LEU A 157 9.45 14.09 -4.29
N ILE A 158 10.56 14.29 -3.58
CA ILE A 158 10.99 15.62 -3.13
C ILE A 158 11.32 16.52 -4.33
N ILE A 159 12.00 16.00 -5.35
CA ILE A 159 12.34 16.75 -6.57
C ILE A 159 11.08 17.21 -7.32
N THR A 160 10.12 16.30 -7.53
CA THR A 160 8.86 16.62 -8.24
C THR A 160 8.00 17.61 -7.47
N VAL A 161 7.88 17.47 -6.14
CA VAL A 161 7.13 18.43 -5.29
C VAL A 161 7.80 19.81 -5.28
N THR A 162 9.13 19.88 -5.28
CA THR A 162 9.88 21.15 -5.31
C THR A 162 9.70 21.88 -6.64
N LEU A 163 9.80 21.16 -7.77
CA LEU A 163 9.53 21.71 -9.10
C LEU A 163 8.10 22.22 -9.23
N PHE A 164 7.12 21.45 -8.78
CA PHE A 164 5.70 21.83 -8.88
C PHE A 164 5.35 23.00 -7.95
N SER A 165 5.91 23.03 -6.74
CA SER A 165 5.72 24.15 -5.80
C SER A 165 6.39 25.44 -6.31
N GLY A 166 7.58 25.34 -6.89
CA GLY A 166 8.26 26.47 -7.53
C GLY A 166 7.48 27.05 -8.71
N THR A 167 6.88 26.18 -9.54
CA THR A 167 6.03 26.61 -10.66
C THR A 167 4.73 27.27 -10.18
N LEU A 168 4.10 26.78 -9.12
CA LEU A 168 2.88 27.39 -8.57
C LEU A 168 3.15 28.75 -7.92
N ILE A 169 4.26 28.90 -7.20
CA ILE A 169 4.66 30.18 -6.58
C ILE A 169 5.01 31.23 -7.65
N TRP A 170 5.70 30.83 -8.72
CA TRP A 170 5.99 31.72 -9.85
C TRP A 170 4.73 32.10 -10.65
N LEU A 171 3.78 31.18 -10.82
CA LEU A 171 2.50 31.45 -11.48
C LEU A 171 1.63 32.40 -10.65
N SER A 172 1.61 32.25 -9.33
CA SER A 172 0.90 33.19 -8.43
C SER A 172 1.47 34.60 -8.51
N ASN A 173 2.81 34.75 -8.45
CA ASN A 173 3.46 36.06 -8.51
C ASN A 173 3.34 36.73 -9.90
N SER A 174 3.30 35.95 -10.98
CA SER A 174 3.09 36.50 -12.33
C SER A 174 1.64 36.94 -12.59
N LEU A 175 0.66 36.29 -11.96
CA LEU A 175 -0.74 36.76 -12.00
C LEU A 175 -0.91 38.14 -11.37
N ASP A 176 -0.29 38.39 -10.21
CA ASP A 176 -0.33 39.71 -9.54
C ASP A 176 0.28 40.82 -10.41
N GLN A 177 1.34 40.51 -11.17
CA GLN A 177 1.96 41.48 -12.08
C GLN A 177 1.10 41.79 -13.31
N SER A 178 0.36 40.81 -13.83
CA SER A 178 -0.50 40.99 -15.03
C SER A 178 -1.69 41.93 -14.79
N HIS A 179 -2.20 42.01 -13.55
CA HIS A 179 -3.32 42.91 -13.20
C HIS A 179 -2.87 44.38 -13.04
N LEU A 180 -1.61 44.62 -12.66
CA LEU A 180 -1.10 45.98 -12.42
C LEU A 180 -0.76 46.74 -13.70
N GLN A 181 -0.42 46.05 -14.79
CA GLN A 181 -0.14 46.67 -16.09
C GLN A 181 -1.33 47.39 -16.74
N PRO A 182 -2.53 46.79 -16.89
CA PRO A 182 -3.67 47.47 -17.50
C PRO A 182 -4.12 48.66 -16.68
N VAL A 183 -4.10 48.57 -15.33
CA VAL A 183 -4.49 49.68 -14.44
C VAL A 183 -3.55 50.88 -14.59
N LYS A 184 -2.23 50.66 -14.59
CA LYS A 184 -1.26 51.75 -14.81
C LYS A 184 -1.38 52.38 -16.19
N LYS A 185 -1.67 51.58 -17.21
CA LYS A 185 -1.88 52.07 -18.59
C LYS A 185 -3.14 52.94 -18.67
N LEU A 186 -4.24 52.53 -18.06
CA LEU A 186 -5.48 53.30 -18.00
C LEU A 186 -5.29 54.61 -17.23
N GLN A 187 -4.59 54.57 -16.10
CA GLN A 187 -4.33 55.77 -15.31
C GLN A 187 -3.47 56.81 -16.06
N ASN A 188 -2.47 56.35 -16.81
CA ASN A 188 -1.66 57.24 -17.64
C ASN A 188 -2.44 57.81 -18.83
N GLN A 189 -3.36 57.04 -19.42
CA GLN A 189 -4.22 57.57 -20.48
C GLN A 189 -5.18 58.64 -19.96
N ILE A 190 -5.78 58.42 -18.79
CA ILE A 190 -6.65 59.42 -18.15
C ILE A 190 -5.86 60.69 -17.85
N LYS A 191 -4.66 60.58 -17.28
CA LYS A 191 -3.80 61.73 -16.97
C LYS A 191 -3.40 62.53 -18.22
N ASN A 192 -3.09 61.84 -19.31
CA ASN A 192 -2.76 62.50 -20.58
C ASN A 192 -3.97 63.23 -21.17
N LEU A 193 -5.17 62.61 -21.12
CA LEU A 193 -6.40 63.23 -21.60
C LEU A 193 -6.78 64.46 -20.76
N GLU A 194 -6.63 64.38 -19.45
CA GLU A 194 -6.86 65.51 -18.54
C GLU A 194 -5.89 66.67 -18.84
N SER A 195 -4.60 66.38 -19.03
CA SER A 195 -3.61 67.42 -19.40
C SER A 195 -3.85 68.03 -20.78
N SER A 196 -4.42 67.27 -21.73
CA SER A 196 -4.77 67.79 -23.06
C SER A 196 -6.07 68.60 -23.08
N THR A 197 -6.95 68.39 -22.09
CA THR A 197 -8.22 69.12 -21.96
C THR A 197 -8.05 70.43 -21.19
N ASN A 198 -7.00 70.54 -20.38
CA ASN A 198 -6.69 71.70 -19.53
C ASN A 198 -5.72 72.71 -20.18
N ASN A 199 -5.48 72.58 -21.50
CA ASN A 199 -4.66 73.44 -22.35
C ASN A 199 -5.52 74.01 -23.47
#